data_AF-A0A9E5THS6-F1
#
_entry.id   AF-A0A9E5THS6-F1
#
_cell.length_a   1.000
_cell.length_b   1.000
_cell.length_c   1.000
_cell.angle_alpha   90.00
_cell.angle_beta   90.00
_cell.angle_gamma   90.00
#
_symmetry.space_group_name_H-M   'P 1'
#
loop_
_entity.id
_entity.type
_entity.pdbx_description
1 polymer ?
#
loop_
_entity_poly.entity_id
_entity_poly.type
_entity_poly.pdbx_seq_one_letter_code
_entity_poly.pdbx_strand_id
1 'polypeptide(L)'
;MRSPTFALQRQAAYNGDGVRVGKTIGAATTDYLVDLAATLPVVISDTDAVYLYGLDIIAEQLAGADRYYYVHDGLGSVRQLVDSTGQIAVRYAYDPFGVPLAGDGVSNPWQFTGEAWDT
;
A
#
# COMPACT_ATOMS: atom_id res chain seq x y z
N MET A 1 20.60 -4.00 -32.11
CA MET A 1 19.26 -3.44 -31.84
C MET A 1 18.97 -3.62 -30.36
N ARG A 2 18.80 -2.54 -29.59
CA ARG A 2 18.32 -2.63 -28.20
C ARG A 2 16.79 -2.68 -28.27
N SER A 3 16.19 -3.76 -27.75
CA SER A 3 14.73 -3.87 -27.66
C SER A 3 14.22 -2.77 -26.71
N PRO A 4 13.22 -1.96 -27.07
CA PRO A 4 12.62 -1.02 -26.15
C PRO A 4 11.79 -1.81 -25.12
N THR A 5 12.11 -1.63 -23.83
CA THR A 5 11.23 -2.08 -22.75
C THR A 5 9.99 -1.19 -22.76
N PHE A 6 8.83 -1.73 -23.12
CA PHE A 6 7.56 -1.00 -22.98
C PHE A 6 7.22 -0.90 -21.49
N ALA A 7 7.20 0.32 -20.95
CA ALA A 7 6.60 0.57 -19.64
C ALA A 7 5.09 0.37 -19.74
N LEU A 8 4.49 -0.28 -18.74
CA LEU A 8 3.03 -0.43 -18.66
C LEU A 8 2.38 0.96 -18.54
N GLN A 9 1.27 1.18 -19.25
CA GLN A 9 0.48 2.41 -19.10
C GLN A 9 -0.17 2.43 -17.71
N ARG A 10 -0.14 3.60 -17.06
CA ARG A 10 -0.70 3.81 -15.71
C ARG A 10 -1.80 4.87 -15.78
N GLN A 11 -2.95 4.56 -15.18
CA GLN A 11 -4.11 5.44 -15.10
C GLN A 11 -4.61 5.50 -13.66
N ALA A 12 -5.15 6.63 -13.24
CA ALA A 12 -5.79 6.80 -11.94
C ALA A 12 -7.23 7.27 -12.13
N ALA A 13 -8.14 6.75 -11.30
CA ALA A 13 -9.53 7.17 -11.26
C ALA A 13 -9.78 8.02 -10.02
N TYR A 14 -10.58 9.08 -10.17
CA TYR A 14 -10.91 10.02 -9.11
C TYR A 14 -12.41 10.25 -9.01
N ASN A 15 -12.92 10.49 -7.81
CA ASN A 15 -14.30 10.94 -7.61
C ASN A 15 -14.44 12.45 -7.88
N GLY A 16 -15.66 12.99 -7.72
CA GLY A 16 -15.94 14.42 -7.94
C GLY A 16 -15.20 15.38 -7.01
N ASP A 17 -14.71 14.88 -5.87
CA ASP A 17 -13.97 15.66 -4.87
C ASP A 17 -12.44 15.57 -5.06
N GLY A 18 -11.98 14.91 -6.12
CA GLY A 18 -10.56 14.75 -6.43
C GLY A 18 -9.85 13.68 -5.60
N VAL A 19 -10.58 12.83 -4.89
CA VAL A 19 -10.03 11.70 -4.14
C VAL A 19 -9.83 10.51 -5.08
N ARG A 20 -8.65 9.88 -5.02
CA ARG A 20 -8.32 8.72 -5.85
C ARG A 20 -9.13 7.51 -5.40
N VAL A 21 -9.90 6.94 -6.32
CA VAL A 21 -10.79 5.78 -6.09
C VAL A 21 -10.37 4.53 -6.86
N GLY A 22 -9.27 4.59 -7.61
CA GLY A 22 -8.67 3.40 -8.22
C GLY A 22 -7.44 3.71 -9.06
N LYS A 23 -6.78 2.65 -9.53
CA LYS A 23 -5.72 2.70 -10.53
C LYS A 23 -5.81 1.55 -11.52
N THR A 24 -5.26 1.75 -12.70
CA THR A 24 -5.02 0.69 -13.68
C THR A 24 -3.57 0.73 -14.12
N ILE A 25 -2.89 -0.41 -14.06
CA ILE A 25 -1.52 -0.61 -14.57
C ILE A 25 -1.57 -1.72 -15.62
N GLY A 26 -1.40 -1.35 -16.89
CA GLY A 26 -1.63 -2.28 -18.00
C GLY A 26 -3.09 -2.75 -18.05
N ALA A 27 -3.32 -4.04 -17.79
CA ALA A 27 -4.65 -4.64 -17.74
C ALA A 27 -5.17 -4.88 -16.31
N ALA A 28 -4.36 -4.63 -15.28
CA ALA A 28 -4.73 -4.83 -13.89
C ALA A 28 -5.36 -3.55 -13.32
N THR A 29 -6.57 -3.67 -12.77
CA THR A 29 -7.26 -2.58 -12.07
C THR A 29 -7.33 -2.88 -10.59
N THR A 30 -7.04 -1.86 -9.78
CA THR A 30 -7.24 -1.85 -8.33
C THR A 30 -8.28 -0.78 -8.02
N ASP A 31 -9.41 -1.17 -7.46
CA ASP A 31 -10.47 -0.26 -7.02
C ASP A 31 -10.32 0.02 -5.52
N TYR A 32 -10.64 1.23 -5.08
CA TYR A 32 -10.52 1.66 -3.69
C TYR A 32 -11.88 2.00 -3.09
N LEU A 33 -12.13 1.47 -1.89
CA LEU A 33 -13.13 2.00 -0.98
C LEU A 33 -12.44 2.98 -0.04
N VAL A 34 -12.88 4.23 -0.04
CA VAL A 34 -12.24 5.32 0.72
C VAL A 34 -13.17 5.80 1.82
N ASP A 35 -12.65 5.93 3.04
CA ASP A 35 -13.33 6.67 4.10
C ASP A 35 -13.09 8.18 3.88
N LEU A 36 -14.15 8.85 3.43
CA LEU A 36 -14.15 10.30 3.19
C LEU A 36 -14.46 11.12 4.45
N ALA A 37 -14.91 10.47 5.54
CA ALA A 37 -15.26 11.16 6.79
C ALA A 37 -14.04 11.36 7.71
N ALA A 38 -12.92 10.68 7.41
CA ALA A 38 -11.65 10.91 8.07
C ALA A 38 -11.10 12.33 7.77
N THR A 39 -10.30 12.88 8.68
CA THR A 39 -9.67 14.21 8.52
C THR A 39 -8.86 14.30 7.22
N LEU A 40 -8.22 13.19 6.84
CA LEU A 40 -7.63 12.96 5.53
C LEU A 40 -8.26 11.68 4.95
N PRO A 41 -8.70 11.68 3.69
CA PRO A 41 -9.26 10.48 3.07
C PRO A 41 -8.28 9.30 3.11
N VAL A 42 -8.74 8.15 3.60
CA VAL A 42 -7.93 6.92 3.69
C VAL A 42 -8.62 5.77 2.98
N VAL A 43 -7.84 4.92 2.30
CA VAL A 43 -8.37 3.71 1.66
C VAL A 43 -8.59 2.65 2.75
N ILE A 44 -9.84 2.21 2.93
CA ILE A 44 -10.22 1.19 3.92
C ILE A 44 -10.30 -0.21 3.33
N SER A 45 -10.39 -0.34 2.02
CA SER A 45 -10.16 -1.59 1.30
C SER A 45 -9.80 -1.33 -0.15
N ASP A 46 -9.11 -2.28 -0.76
CA ASP A 46 -8.91 -2.34 -2.20
C ASP A 46 -9.38 -3.70 -2.77
N THR A 47 -9.02 -3.98 -4.02
CA THR A 47 -9.36 -5.25 -4.69
C THR A 47 -8.83 -6.48 -3.96
N ASP A 48 -7.70 -6.36 -3.27
CA ASP A 48 -6.96 -7.50 -2.70
C ASP A 48 -7.02 -7.53 -1.16
N ALA A 49 -7.30 -6.41 -0.49
CA ALA A 49 -7.19 -6.31 0.96
C ALA A 49 -8.23 -5.39 1.62
N VAL A 50 -8.50 -5.65 2.90
CA VAL A 50 -9.18 -4.72 3.81
C VAL A 50 -8.18 -4.23 4.86
N TYR A 51 -8.22 -2.95 5.17
CA TYR A 51 -7.27 -2.28 6.07
C TYR A 51 -7.93 -1.88 7.39
N LEU A 52 -7.25 -2.17 8.49
CA LEU A 52 -7.65 -1.78 9.84
C LEU A 52 -6.84 -0.56 10.29
N TYR A 53 -7.52 0.52 10.68
CA TYR A 53 -6.89 1.75 11.12
C TYR A 53 -7.11 2.03 12.61
N GLY A 54 -6.11 2.65 13.23
CA GLY A 54 -6.20 3.37 14.50
C GLY A 54 -5.85 4.84 14.26
N LEU A 55 -4.76 5.32 14.88
CA LEU A 55 -4.15 6.59 14.48
C LEU A 55 -3.46 6.46 13.11
N ASP A 56 -2.78 5.32 12.90
CA ASP A 56 -2.18 4.91 11.63
C ASP A 56 -2.74 3.54 11.22
N ILE A 57 -2.33 3.03 10.05
CA ILE A 57 -2.68 1.67 9.63
C ILE A 57 -2.11 0.63 10.62
N ILE A 58 -2.96 -0.28 11.09
CA ILE A 58 -2.60 -1.32 12.07
C ILE A 58 -2.36 -2.65 11.39
N ALA A 59 -3.27 -3.05 10.49
CA ALA A 59 -3.25 -4.36 9.87
C ALA A 59 -3.89 -4.35 8.49
N GLU A 60 -3.53 -5.34 7.68
CA GLU A 60 -4.22 -5.69 6.44
C GLU A 60 -4.71 -7.13 6.52
N GLN A 61 -5.90 -7.34 5.96
CA GLN A 61 -6.46 -8.66 5.74
C GLN A 61 -6.52 -8.88 4.24
N LEU A 62 -5.62 -9.72 3.71
CA LEU A 62 -5.66 -10.11 2.31
C LEU A 62 -6.86 -11.03 2.04
N ALA A 63 -7.45 -10.91 0.85
CA ALA A 63 -8.57 -11.72 0.41
C ALA A 63 -8.19 -13.21 0.38
N GLY A 64 -8.82 -14.01 1.26
CA GLY A 64 -8.59 -15.46 1.31
C GLY A 64 -7.24 -15.90 1.88
N ALA A 65 -6.48 -15.01 2.53
CA ALA A 65 -5.15 -15.28 3.06
C ALA A 65 -4.92 -14.72 4.47
N ASP A 66 -3.68 -14.70 4.91
CA ASP A 66 -3.26 -14.28 6.26
C ASP A 66 -3.45 -12.77 6.50
N ARG A 67 -3.58 -12.44 7.79
CA ARG A 67 -3.52 -11.08 8.30
C ARG A 67 -2.07 -10.69 8.54
N TYR A 68 -1.70 -9.49 8.10
CA TYR A 68 -0.41 -8.88 8.42
C TYR A 68 -0.61 -7.65 9.29
N TYR A 69 0.32 -7.43 10.21
CA TYR A 69 0.36 -6.30 11.12
C TYR A 69 1.52 -5.38 10.77
N TYR A 70 1.22 -4.08 10.73
CA TYR A 70 2.18 -3.05 10.38
C TYR A 70 2.99 -2.63 11.61
N VAL A 71 4.32 -2.65 11.47
CA VAL A 71 5.24 -2.13 12.48
C VAL A 71 5.89 -0.89 11.94
N HIS A 72 5.74 0.23 12.65
CA HIS A 72 6.15 1.56 12.19
C HIS A 72 7.39 2.08 12.90
N ASP A 73 8.11 2.99 12.26
CA ASP A 73 9.07 3.87 12.93
C ASP A 73 8.40 5.14 13.49
N GLY A 74 9.18 6.01 14.13
CA GLY A 74 8.66 7.23 14.75
C GLY A 74 8.10 8.28 13.78
N LEU A 75 8.31 8.12 12.47
CA LEU A 75 7.72 8.96 11.43
C LEU A 75 6.43 8.32 10.85
N GLY A 76 6.06 7.13 11.32
CA GLY A 76 4.94 6.36 10.77
C GLY A 76 5.30 5.55 9.53
N SER A 77 6.58 5.40 9.19
CA SER A 77 6.98 4.57 8.05
C SER A 77 6.92 3.09 8.42
N VAL A 78 6.33 2.28 7.53
CA VAL A 78 6.25 0.83 7.72
C VAL A 78 7.64 0.21 7.65
N ARG A 79 8.14 -0.35 8.75
CA ARG A 79 9.44 -1.03 8.81
C ARG A 79 9.33 -2.53 8.67
N GLN A 80 8.22 -3.12 9.09
CA GLN A 80 8.00 -4.55 9.01
C GLN A 80 6.52 -4.88 8.81
N LEU A 81 6.28 -6.02 8.16
CA LEU A 81 5.02 -6.74 8.25
C LEU A 81 5.22 -8.00 9.06
N VAL A 82 4.33 -8.22 10.03
CA VAL A 82 4.33 -9.39 10.91
C VAL A 82 3.08 -10.20 10.63
N ASP A 83 3.20 -11.51 10.45
CA ASP A 83 2.05 -12.38 10.21
C ASP A 83 1.26 -12.67 11.50
N SER A 84 0.16 -13.42 11.36
CA SER A 84 -0.72 -13.81 12.46
C SER A 84 -0.05 -14.67 13.55
N THR A 85 1.12 -15.25 13.27
CA THR A 85 1.90 -16.07 14.19
C THR A 85 3.02 -15.29 14.88
N GLY A 86 3.17 -14.00 14.56
CA GLY A 86 4.23 -13.15 15.10
C GLY A 86 5.56 -13.25 14.34
N GLN A 87 5.61 -13.94 13.20
CA GLN A 87 6.82 -14.00 12.37
C GLN A 87 6.90 -12.80 11.43
N ILE A 88 8.11 -12.30 11.21
CA ILE A 88 8.34 -11.18 10.30
C ILE A 88 8.29 -11.68 8.86
N ALA A 89 7.25 -11.26 8.13
CA ALA A 89 7.04 -11.61 6.73
C ALA A 89 7.88 -10.74 5.79
N VAL A 90 7.98 -9.43 6.07
CA VAL A 90 8.77 -8.47 5.27
C VAL A 90 9.47 -7.47 6.18
N ARG A 91 10.66 -7.02 5.77
CA ARG A 91 11.37 -5.88 6.37
C ARG A 91 11.61 -4.83 5.31
N TYR A 92 11.25 -3.59 5.60
CA TYR A 92 11.47 -2.44 4.74
C TYR A 92 12.63 -1.60 5.25
N ALA A 93 13.38 -1.07 4.29
CA ALA A 93 14.36 -0.02 4.51
C ALA A 93 14.13 1.09 3.49
N TYR A 94 14.22 2.33 3.94
CA TYR A 94 14.10 3.51 3.09
C TYR A 94 15.35 4.36 3.23
N ASP A 95 15.68 5.09 2.17
CA ASP A 95 16.55 6.25 2.31
C ASP A 95 15.82 7.39 3.04
N PRO A 96 16.51 8.49 3.41
CA PRO A 96 15.87 9.61 4.11
C PRO A 96 14.74 10.31 3.34
N PHE A 97 14.58 10.04 2.05
CA PHE A 97 13.56 10.62 1.17
C PHE A 97 12.44 9.63 0.80
N GLY A 98 12.42 8.45 1.44
CA GLY A 98 11.36 7.48 1.28
C GLY A 98 11.54 6.51 0.12
N VAL A 99 12.69 6.51 -0.54
CA VAL A 99 12.97 5.53 -1.61
C VAL A 99 13.22 4.15 -0.97
N PRO A 100 12.46 3.11 -1.35
CA PRO A 100 12.69 1.76 -0.84
C PRO A 100 14.09 1.24 -1.24
N LEU A 101 14.86 0.81 -0.25
CA LEU A 101 16.16 0.16 -0.38
C LEU A 101 16.07 -1.37 -0.23
N ALA A 102 15.01 -1.84 0.43
CA ALA A 102 14.67 -3.25 0.60
C ALA A 102 13.18 -3.38 0.95
N GLY A 103 12.58 -4.54 0.66
CA GLY A 103 11.20 -4.85 1.03
C GLY A 103 10.44 -5.51 -0.11
N ASP A 104 10.78 -6.76 -0.40
CA ASP A 104 10.05 -7.60 -1.36
C ASP A 104 9.46 -8.80 -0.62
N GLY A 105 8.27 -9.26 -1.05
CA GLY A 105 7.60 -10.42 -0.46
C GLY A 105 6.09 -10.27 -0.50
N VAL A 106 5.51 -9.88 0.64
CA VAL A 106 4.07 -9.61 0.77
C VAL A 106 3.73 -8.32 0.04
N SER A 107 2.73 -8.39 -0.85
CA SER A 107 2.19 -7.21 -1.53
C SER A 107 1.62 -6.24 -0.50
N ASN A 108 2.18 -5.04 -0.45
CA ASN A 108 1.78 -4.01 0.50
C ASN A 108 1.96 -2.62 -0.15
N PRO A 109 0.87 -1.88 -0.34
CA PRO A 109 0.93 -0.53 -0.89
C PRO A 109 1.39 0.51 0.15
N TRP A 110 1.21 0.30 1.45
CA TRP A 110 1.46 1.32 2.48
C TRP A 110 2.90 1.22 3.00
N GLN A 111 3.70 2.28 2.81
CA GLN A 111 5.15 2.20 3.01
C GLN A 111 5.70 3.39 3.80
N PHE A 112 6.51 4.24 3.16
CA PHE A 112 7.14 5.37 3.81
C PHE A 112 6.07 6.35 4.33
N THR A 113 6.24 6.82 5.57
CA THR A 113 5.26 7.64 6.32
C THR A 113 3.82 7.10 6.30
N GLY A 114 3.62 5.79 6.11
CA GLY A 114 2.30 5.17 6.05
C GLY A 114 1.54 5.41 4.75
N GLU A 115 2.15 6.07 3.78
CA GLU A 115 1.51 6.46 2.52
C GLU A 115 1.65 5.39 1.43
N ALA A 116 0.75 5.45 0.44
CA ALA A 116 0.74 4.52 -0.68
C ALA A 116 1.98 4.72 -1.58
N TRP A 117 2.78 3.67 -1.76
CA TRP A 117 3.84 3.59 -2.75
C TRP A 117 3.30 3.01 -4.06
N ASP A 118 3.52 3.72 -5.18
CA ASP A 118 3.07 3.29 -6.51
C ASP A 118 4.27 2.99 -7.42
N THR A 119 4.60 1.71 -7.62
CA THR A 119 5.69 1.23 -8.51
C THR A 119 5.34 1.19 -9.99
#